data_AF-A0A832WC16-F1
#
_entry.id   AF-A0A832WC16-F1
#
_cell.length_a   1.000
_cell.length_b   1.000
_cell.length_c   1.000
_cell.angle_alpha   90.00
_cell.angle_beta   90.00
_cell.angle_gamma   90.00
#
_symmetry.space_group_name_H-M   'P 1'
#
loop_
_entity.id
_entity.type
_entity.pdbx_description
1 polymer ?
#
loop_
_entity_poly.entity_id
_entity_poly.type
_entity_poly.pdbx_seq_one_letter_code
_entity_poly.pdbx_strand_id
1 'polypeptide(L)'
;MTRLIEPSIKKLSGIMSEMGELANQSIILAIDSYLYGKNTVNQVHQISNEISERYFQVADLTFDIFLKYQPVADDFRLIRSSIEISYGFSRFGRYAYDIASVRDVFGDISDCDKTWLIEVSNKVKTMIKDSVLYFAELDIRKSIAMQENEKFV
;
A
#
# COMPACT_ATOMS: atom_id res chain seq x y z
N MET A 1 13.11 -5.60 -30.91
CA MET A 1 12.82 -6.97 -30.44
C MET A 1 12.57 -6.89 -28.95
N THR A 2 11.39 -7.29 -28.47
CA THR A 2 11.01 -7.16 -27.05
C THR A 2 11.74 -8.22 -26.21
N ARG A 3 12.27 -7.86 -25.03
CA ARG A 3 12.95 -8.85 -24.15
C ARG A 3 11.93 -9.87 -23.65
N LEU A 4 12.31 -11.15 -23.56
CA LEU A 4 11.40 -12.23 -23.14
C LEU A 4 10.84 -12.06 -21.72
N ILE A 5 11.53 -11.28 -20.88
CA ILE A 5 11.13 -10.97 -19.50
C ILE A 5 10.04 -9.88 -19.41
N GLU A 6 9.87 -9.06 -20.46
CA GLU A 6 8.96 -7.89 -20.44
C GLU A 6 7.51 -8.23 -20.07
N PRO A 7 6.90 -9.31 -20.59
CA PRO A 7 5.52 -9.65 -20.21
C PRO A 7 5.38 -9.93 -18.71
N SER A 8 6.38 -10.56 -18.11
CA SER A 8 6.38 -10.89 -16.68
C SER A 8 6.59 -9.65 -15.82
N ILE A 9 7.49 -8.73 -16.22
CA ILE A 9 7.67 -7.44 -15.56
C ILE A 9 6.38 -6.60 -15.66
N LYS A 10 5.76 -6.54 -16.83
CA LYS A 10 4.49 -5.83 -17.02
C LYS A 10 3.38 -6.39 -16.13
N LYS A 11 3.29 -7.72 -16.01
CA LYS A 11 2.35 -8.38 -15.10
C LYS A 11 2.63 -8.00 -13.64
N LEU A 12 3.90 -8.03 -13.23
CA LEU A 12 4.32 -7.63 -11.89
C LEU A 12 3.93 -6.18 -11.58
N SER A 13 4.24 -5.24 -12.48
CA SER A 13 3.86 -3.83 -12.33
C SER A 13 2.35 -3.63 -12.25
N GLY A 14 1.56 -4.40 -13.00
CA GLY A 14 0.09 -4.39 -12.92
C GLY A 14 -0.41 -4.79 -11.53
N ILE A 15 0.06 -5.92 -11.00
CA ILE A 15 -0.31 -6.39 -9.65
C ILE A 15 0.11 -5.35 -8.60
N MET A 16 1.32 -4.78 -8.71
CA MET A 16 1.81 -3.75 -7.79
C MET A 16 0.94 -2.49 -7.80
N SER A 17 0.48 -2.05 -8.97
CA SER A 17 -0.44 -0.90 -9.10
C SER A 17 -1.77 -1.18 -8.42
N GLU A 18 -2.37 -2.34 -8.70
CA GLU A 18 -3.64 -2.77 -8.08
C GLU A 18 -3.52 -2.87 -6.55
N MET A 19 -2.41 -3.43 -6.04
CA MET A 19 -2.16 -3.47 -4.59
C MET A 19 -2.03 -2.08 -3.97
N GLY A 20 -1.34 -1.15 -4.64
CA GLY A 20 -1.19 0.22 -4.16
C GLY A 20 -2.52 0.98 -4.10
N GLU A 21 -3.40 0.77 -5.09
CA GLU A 21 -4.76 1.31 -5.10
C GLU A 21 -5.60 0.75 -3.95
N LEU A 22 -5.59 -0.56 -3.76
CA LEU A 22 -6.29 -1.23 -2.66
C LEU A 22 -5.79 -0.77 -1.29
N ALA A 23 -4.48 -0.62 -1.12
CA ALA A 23 -3.89 -0.14 0.12
C ALA A 23 -4.35 1.28 0.45
N ASN A 24 -4.31 2.19 -0.53
CA ASN A 24 -4.85 3.55 -0.40
C ASN A 24 -6.33 3.54 -0.02
N GLN A 25 -7.13 2.75 -0.73
CA GLN A 25 -8.56 2.62 -0.48
C GLN A 25 -8.84 2.12 0.94
N SER A 26 -8.14 1.07 1.40
CA SER A 26 -8.35 0.50 2.74
C SER A 26 -8.08 1.52 3.85
N ILE A 27 -7.00 2.29 3.74
CA ILE A 27 -6.60 3.25 4.76
C ILE A 27 -7.58 4.42 4.81
N ILE A 28 -7.97 4.96 3.66
CA ILE A 28 -8.97 6.03 3.59
C ILE A 28 -10.29 5.55 4.20
N LEU A 29 -10.75 4.36 3.81
CA LEU A 29 -12.00 3.79 4.29
C LEU A 29 -11.99 3.54 5.80
N ALA A 30 -10.89 3.06 6.36
CA ALA A 30 -10.75 2.80 7.79
C ALA A 30 -10.68 4.09 8.62
N ILE A 31 -9.89 5.07 8.17
CA ILE A 31 -9.76 6.37 8.84
C ILE A 31 -11.10 7.12 8.82
N ASP A 32 -11.76 7.20 7.66
CA ASP A 32 -13.03 7.91 7.55
C ASP A 32 -14.15 7.19 8.33
N SER A 33 -14.10 5.86 8.39
CA SER A 33 -14.97 5.06 9.26
C SER A 33 -14.79 5.41 10.74
N TYR A 34 -13.54 5.53 11.19
CA TYR A 34 -13.20 5.89 12.56
C TYR A 34 -13.64 7.33 12.91
N LEU A 35 -13.38 8.30 12.01
CA LEU A 35 -13.64 9.72 12.28
C LEU A 35 -15.13 10.12 12.17
N TYR A 36 -15.88 9.45 11.29
CA TYR A 36 -17.25 9.83 10.93
C TYR A 36 -18.29 8.75 11.26
N GLY A 37 -17.92 7.75 12.05
CA GLY A 37 -18.86 6.79 12.62
C GLY A 37 -19.49 5.80 11.64
N LYS A 38 -18.96 5.65 10.41
CA LYS A 38 -19.43 4.60 9.47
C LYS A 38 -18.87 3.25 9.88
N ASN A 39 -19.66 2.16 9.85
CA ASN A 39 -19.10 0.82 10.05
C ASN A 39 -18.62 0.25 8.70
N THR A 40 -17.30 0.12 8.55
CA THR A 40 -16.68 -0.41 7.31
C THR A 40 -15.79 -1.63 7.57
N VAL A 41 -15.85 -2.22 8.77
CA VAL A 41 -14.96 -3.31 9.23
C VAL A 41 -14.91 -4.46 8.23
N ASN A 42 -16.08 -4.95 7.79
CA ASN A 42 -16.17 -6.05 6.84
C ASN A 42 -15.58 -5.70 5.47
N GLN A 43 -15.78 -4.47 4.99
CA GLN A 43 -15.25 -4.00 3.72
C GLN A 43 -13.72 -3.89 3.77
N VAL A 44 -13.20 -3.29 4.85
CA VAL A 44 -11.74 -3.16 5.05
C VAL A 44 -11.09 -4.54 5.22
N HIS A 45 -11.74 -5.47 5.94
CA HIS A 45 -11.26 -6.84 6.08
C HIS A 45 -11.15 -7.57 4.73
N GLN A 46 -12.16 -7.43 3.88
CA GLN A 46 -12.15 -7.99 2.52
C GLN A 46 -10.98 -7.44 1.70
N ILE A 47 -10.80 -6.12 1.69
CA ILE A 47 -9.68 -5.48 0.98
C ILE A 47 -8.33 -5.94 1.56
N SER A 48 -8.20 -6.04 2.88
CA SER A 48 -6.98 -6.52 3.53
C SER A 48 -6.62 -7.95 3.11
N ASN A 49 -7.62 -8.83 3.00
CA ASN A 49 -7.42 -10.21 2.53
C ASN A 49 -7.01 -10.23 1.06
N GLU A 50 -7.65 -9.42 0.21
CA GLU A 50 -7.28 -9.31 -1.21
C GLU A 50 -5.83 -8.81 -1.38
N ILE A 51 -5.40 -7.80 -0.62
CA ILE A 51 -4.00 -7.35 -0.65
C ILE A 51 -3.05 -8.46 -0.20
N SER A 52 -3.43 -9.25 0.82
CA SER A 52 -2.62 -10.37 1.30
C SER A 52 -2.48 -11.49 0.25
N GLU A 53 -3.56 -11.81 -0.47
CA GLU A 53 -3.52 -12.76 -1.59
C GLU A 53 -2.61 -12.26 -2.72
N ARG A 54 -2.70 -10.97 -3.07
CA ARG A 54 -1.85 -10.35 -4.09
C ARG A 54 -0.37 -10.31 -3.69
N TYR A 55 -0.07 -10.13 -2.41
CA TYR A 55 1.30 -10.24 -1.90
C TYR A 55 1.91 -11.62 -2.20
N PHE A 56 1.17 -12.71 -1.96
CA PHE A 56 1.63 -14.06 -2.31
C PHE A 56 1.79 -14.23 -3.83
N GLN A 57 0.87 -13.68 -4.63
CA GLN A 57 1.02 -13.70 -6.09
C GLN A 57 2.27 -12.96 -6.57
N VAL A 58 2.63 -11.83 -5.93
CA VAL A 58 3.89 -11.13 -6.21
C VAL A 58 5.09 -11.99 -5.84
N ALA A 59 5.08 -12.61 -4.65
CA ALA A 59 6.17 -13.49 -4.21
C ALA A 59 6.39 -14.66 -5.20
N ASP A 60 5.31 -15.33 -5.62
CA ASP A 60 5.39 -16.43 -6.58
C ASP A 60 5.88 -15.96 -7.95
N LEU A 61 5.32 -14.87 -8.48
CA LEU A 61 5.71 -14.33 -9.79
C LEU A 61 7.17 -13.89 -9.83
N THR A 62 7.64 -13.23 -8.77
CA THR A 62 9.03 -12.78 -8.70
C THR A 62 10.01 -13.94 -8.59
N PHE A 63 9.67 -15.00 -7.84
CA PHE A 63 10.45 -16.23 -7.80
C PHE A 63 10.53 -16.89 -9.19
N ASP A 64 9.40 -16.98 -9.89
CA ASP A 64 9.31 -17.47 -11.26
C ASP A 64 10.20 -16.68 -12.23
N ILE A 65 10.21 -15.35 -12.12
CA ILE A 65 11.04 -14.48 -12.95
C ILE A 65 12.53 -14.74 -12.68
N PHE A 66 12.93 -14.85 -11.40
CA PHE A 66 14.32 -15.11 -11.04
C PHE A 66 14.83 -16.44 -11.60
N LEU A 67 14.03 -17.51 -11.49
CA LEU A 67 14.41 -18.83 -12.00
C LEU A 67 14.50 -18.87 -13.52
N LYS A 68 13.58 -18.23 -14.23
CA LYS A 68 13.48 -18.31 -15.70
C LYS A 68 14.49 -17.43 -16.42
N TYR A 69 14.72 -16.22 -15.91
CA TYR A 69 15.40 -15.18 -16.67
C TYR A 69 16.71 -14.71 -16.04
N GLN A 70 16.98 -15.04 -14.78
CA GLN A 70 18.19 -14.64 -14.04
C GLN A 70 18.51 -13.14 -14.22
N PRO A 71 17.54 -12.25 -13.96
CA PRO A 71 17.69 -10.82 -14.21
C PRO A 71 18.84 -10.22 -13.38
N VAL A 72 19.49 -9.19 -13.92
CA VAL A 72 20.62 -8.50 -13.30
C VAL A 72 20.36 -6.99 -13.24
N ALA A 73 21.18 -6.28 -12.47
CA ALA A 73 21.18 -4.82 -12.37
C ALA A 73 19.78 -4.22 -12.17
N ASP A 74 19.27 -3.46 -13.14
CA ASP A 74 18.00 -2.72 -13.02
C ASP A 74 16.79 -3.64 -12.83
N ASP A 75 16.67 -4.69 -13.66
CA ASP A 75 15.55 -5.63 -13.54
C ASP A 75 15.58 -6.33 -12.18
N PHE A 76 16.76 -6.76 -11.72
CA PHE A 76 16.91 -7.39 -10.41
C PHE A 76 16.47 -6.45 -9.28
N ARG A 77 16.89 -5.18 -9.32
CA ARG A 77 16.51 -4.17 -8.33
C ARG A 77 15.01 -3.94 -8.31
N LEU A 78 14.37 -3.80 -9.47
CA LEU A 78 12.92 -3.61 -9.58
C LEU A 78 12.14 -4.81 -9.03
N ILE A 79 12.54 -6.03 -9.40
CA ILE A 79 11.84 -7.26 -8.97
C ILE A 79 12.02 -7.44 -7.46
N ARG A 80 13.23 -7.24 -6.94
CA ARG A 80 13.49 -7.36 -5.51
C ARG A 80 12.73 -6.32 -4.70
N SER A 81 12.73 -5.06 -5.12
CA SER A 81 12.01 -3.99 -4.42
C SER A 81 10.50 -4.21 -4.47
N SER A 82 9.96 -4.77 -5.55
CA SER A 82 8.53 -5.07 -5.68
C SER A 82 8.05 -6.04 -4.58
N ILE A 83 8.83 -7.06 -4.23
CA ILE A 83 8.49 -7.97 -3.12
C ILE A 83 8.43 -7.20 -1.80
N GLU A 84 9.45 -6.41 -1.49
CA GLU A 84 9.54 -5.66 -0.22
C GLU A 84 8.38 -4.64 -0.10
N ILE A 85 8.05 -3.95 -1.19
CA ILE A 85 6.97 -2.96 -1.22
C ILE A 85 5.60 -3.62 -1.17
N SER A 86 5.41 -4.78 -1.83
CA SER A 86 4.16 -5.54 -1.74
C SER A 86 3.86 -6.01 -0.32
N TYR A 87 4.91 -6.31 0.47
CA TYR A 87 4.77 -6.54 1.91
C TYR A 87 4.38 -5.25 2.65
N GLY A 88 4.94 -4.10 2.29
CA GLY A 88 4.49 -2.80 2.80
C GLY A 88 2.98 -2.56 2.58
N PHE A 89 2.48 -2.86 1.38
CA PHE A 89 1.05 -2.75 1.06
C PHE A 89 0.19 -3.71 1.90
N SER A 90 0.61 -4.97 2.10
CA SER A 90 -0.13 -5.90 2.95
C SER A 90 -0.18 -5.43 4.41
N ARG A 91 0.88 -4.77 4.89
CA ARG A 91 0.88 -4.12 6.21
C ARG A 91 -0.11 -2.96 6.27
N PHE A 92 -0.22 -2.12 5.24
CA PHE A 92 -1.23 -1.07 5.19
C PHE A 92 -2.65 -1.63 5.26
N GLY A 93 -2.96 -2.67 4.50
CA GLY A 93 -4.25 -3.36 4.57
C GLY A 93 -4.56 -3.88 5.98
N ARG A 94 -3.59 -4.54 6.62
CA ARG A 94 -3.73 -5.05 7.99
C ARG A 94 -3.96 -3.93 9.01
N TYR A 95 -3.18 -2.84 8.93
CA TYR A 95 -3.35 -1.70 9.83
C TYR A 95 -4.68 -0.98 9.61
N ALA A 96 -5.16 -0.89 8.37
CA ALA A 96 -6.49 -0.37 8.08
C ALA A 96 -7.57 -1.23 8.77
N TYR A 97 -7.44 -2.55 8.70
CA TYR A 97 -8.37 -3.46 9.39
C TYR A 97 -8.30 -3.31 10.92
N ASP A 98 -7.10 -3.15 11.49
CA ASP A 98 -6.93 -2.86 12.91
C ASP A 98 -7.67 -1.56 13.29
N ILE A 99 -7.52 -0.46 12.52
CA ILE A 99 -8.20 0.83 12.75
C ILE A 99 -9.73 0.66 12.71
N ALA A 100 -10.25 -0.01 11.68
CA ALA A 100 -11.70 -0.23 11.55
C ALA A 100 -12.24 -1.06 12.72
N SER A 101 -11.50 -2.09 13.15
CA SER A 101 -11.87 -2.96 14.28
C SER A 101 -11.90 -2.22 15.61
N VAL A 102 -10.96 -1.28 15.85
CA VAL A 102 -10.99 -0.42 17.04
C VAL A 102 -12.29 0.38 17.10
N ARG A 103 -12.76 0.96 15.98
CA ARG A 103 -14.06 1.65 15.94
C ARG A 103 -15.25 0.72 16.23
N ASP A 104 -15.17 -0.55 15.84
CA ASP A 104 -16.23 -1.52 16.14
C ASP A 104 -16.32 -1.82 17.65
N VAL A 105 -15.17 -1.93 18.30
CA VAL A 105 -15.06 -2.22 19.74
C VAL A 105 -15.44 -1.01 20.60
N PHE A 106 -14.94 0.19 20.27
CA PHE A 106 -15.12 1.39 21.08
C PHE A 106 -16.36 2.21 20.71
N GLY A 107 -16.98 1.93 19.56
CA GLY A 107 -18.19 2.62 19.11
C GLY A 107 -17.92 4.00 18.51
N ASP A 108 -18.95 4.85 18.53
CA ASP A 108 -18.87 6.20 17.97
C ASP A 108 -18.09 7.14 18.90
N ILE A 109 -17.10 7.82 18.36
CA ILE A 109 -16.25 8.81 19.05
C ILE A 109 -16.61 10.24 18.63
N SER A 110 -17.82 10.47 18.11
CA SER A 110 -18.26 11.78 17.62
C SER A 110 -18.21 12.88 18.67
N ASP A 111 -18.38 12.54 19.94
CA ASP A 111 -18.32 13.48 21.08
C ASP A 111 -16.88 13.77 21.56
N CYS A 112 -15.86 13.12 21.00
CA CYS A 112 -14.46 13.34 21.34
C CYS A 112 -13.83 14.49 20.51
N ASP A 113 -12.90 15.24 21.11
CA ASP A 113 -12.02 16.12 20.34
C ASP A 113 -11.06 15.29 19.49
N LYS A 114 -11.28 15.34 18.18
CA LYS A 114 -10.54 14.62 17.14
C LYS A 114 -9.72 15.55 16.24
N THR A 115 -9.52 16.81 16.63
CA THR A 115 -8.81 17.81 15.81
C THR A 115 -7.41 17.35 15.43
N TRP A 116 -6.62 16.92 16.42
CA TRP A 116 -5.26 16.41 16.21
C TRP A 116 -5.26 15.13 15.36
N LEU A 117 -6.25 14.25 15.57
CA LEU A 117 -6.35 12.99 14.86
C LEU A 117 -6.67 13.22 13.38
N ILE A 118 -7.53 14.19 13.06
CA ILE A 118 -7.83 14.60 11.67
C ILE A 118 -6.56 15.11 10.98
N GLU A 119 -5.77 15.96 11.65
CA GLU A 119 -4.53 16.51 11.12
C GLU A 119 -3.52 15.40 10.78
N VAL A 120 -3.22 14.53 11.75
CA VAL A 120 -2.31 13.39 11.56
C VAL A 120 -2.82 12.45 10.48
N SER A 121 -4.12 12.14 10.50
CA SER A 121 -4.74 11.25 9.51
C SER A 121 -4.62 11.79 8.09
N ASN A 122 -4.79 13.10 7.88
CA ASN A 122 -4.63 13.71 6.57
C ASN A 122 -3.19 13.64 6.08
N LYS A 123 -2.21 13.83 6.98
CA LYS A 123 -0.79 13.72 6.65
C LYS A 123 -0.42 12.28 6.26
N VAL A 124 -0.85 11.30 7.06
CA VAL A 124 -0.62 9.87 6.77
C VAL A 124 -1.30 9.44 5.46
N LYS A 125 -2.56 9.85 5.22
CA LYS A 125 -3.25 9.59 3.94
C LYS A 125 -2.45 10.11 2.74
N THR A 126 -1.88 11.30 2.88
CA THR A 126 -1.05 11.91 1.82
C THR A 126 0.25 11.14 1.62
N MET A 127 0.96 10.82 2.71
CA MET A 127 2.22 10.05 2.63
C MET A 127 2.04 8.69 1.97
N ILE A 128 0.97 7.95 2.31
CA ILE A 128 0.70 6.64 1.70
C ILE A 128 0.38 6.81 0.21
N LYS A 129 -0.49 7.75 -0.14
CA LYS A 129 -0.83 8.05 -1.54
C LYS A 129 0.41 8.40 -2.36
N ASP A 130 1.24 9.30 -1.84
CA ASP A 130 2.45 9.75 -2.49
C ASP A 130 3.47 8.61 -2.62
N SER A 131 3.66 7.78 -1.59
CA SER A 131 4.56 6.64 -1.65
C SER A 131 4.18 5.63 -2.75
N VAL A 132 2.88 5.35 -2.92
CA VAL A 132 2.35 4.48 -3.97
C VAL A 132 2.62 5.09 -5.35
N LEU A 133 2.30 6.38 -5.51
CA LEU A 133 2.48 7.09 -6.78
C LEU A 133 3.96 7.18 -7.17
N TYR A 134 4.83 7.52 -6.24
CA TYR A 134 6.25 7.76 -6.52
C TYR A 134 6.96 6.45 -6.87
N PHE A 135 6.55 5.33 -6.28
CA PHE A 135 7.02 4.02 -6.71
C PHE A 135 6.54 3.67 -8.12
N ALA A 136 5.27 3.91 -8.44
CA ALA A 136 4.71 3.64 -9.78
C ALA A 136 5.42 4.45 -10.88
N GLU A 137 5.82 5.68 -10.57
CA GLU A 137 6.55 6.56 -11.50
C GLU A 137 8.06 6.34 -11.50
N LEU A 138 8.60 5.61 -10.52
CA LEU A 138 10.03 5.42 -10.29
C LEU A 138 10.83 6.75 -10.20
N ASP A 139 10.21 7.82 -9.68
CA ASP A 139 10.87 9.13 -9.52
C ASP A 139 11.51 9.26 -8.13
N ILE A 140 12.84 9.12 -8.11
CA ILE A 140 13.65 9.23 -6.89
C ILE A 140 13.58 10.62 -6.25
N ARG A 141 13.39 11.70 -7.02
CA ARG A 141 13.39 13.07 -6.50
C ARG A 141 12.17 13.31 -5.62
N LYS A 142 11.01 12.78 -6.05
CA LYS A 142 9.77 12.84 -5.28
C LYS A 142 9.90 12.05 -3.98
N SER A 143 10.57 10.90 -4.02
CA SER A 143 10.84 10.07 -2.84
C SER A 143 11.77 10.77 -1.83
N ILE A 144 12.81 11.47 -2.28
CA ILE A 144 13.69 12.27 -1.42
C ILE A 144 12.92 13.40 -0.74
N ALA A 145 12.11 14.14 -1.50
CA ALA A 145 11.29 15.21 -0.95
C ALA A 145 10.29 14.70 0.10
N MET A 146 9.69 13.52 -0.11
CA MET A 146 8.82 12.87 0.88
C MET A 146 9.55 12.59 2.20
N GLN A 147 10.78 12.08 2.12
CA GLN A 147 11.60 11.77 3.29
C GLN A 147 12.00 13.03 4.07
N GLU A 148 12.23 14.16 3.39
CA GLU A 148 12.49 15.43 4.06
C GLU A 148 11.25 15.93 4.82
N ASN A 149 10.06 15.77 4.23
CA ASN A 149 8.79 16.15 4.84
C ASN A 149 8.41 15.29 6.06
N GLU A 150 8.89 14.05 6.12
CA GLU A 150 8.69 13.14 7.25
C GLU A 150 9.32 13.68 8.55
N LYS A 151 10.41 14.46 8.47
CA LYS A 151 11.08 15.06 9.65
C LYS A 151 10.20 16.04 10.43
N PHE A 152 9.09 16.47 9.84
CA PHE A 152 8.16 17.43 10.41
C PHE A 152 6.82 16.78 10.81
N VAL A 153 6.69 15.46 10.71
CA VAL A 153 5.60 14.64 11.29
C VAL A 153 5.99 14.28 12.72
#